data_AF-A0AAV8XNE6-F1
#
_entry.id   AF-A0AAV8XNE6-F1
#
_cell.length_a   1.000
_cell.length_b   1.000
_cell.length_c   1.000
_cell.angle_alpha   90.00
_cell.angle_beta   90.00
_cell.angle_gamma   90.00
#
_symmetry.space_group_name_H-M   'P 1'
#
loop_
_entity.id
_entity.type
_entity.pdbx_description
1 polymer ?
#
loop_
_entity_poly.entity_id
_entity_poly.type
_entity_poly.pdbx_seq_one_letter_code
_entity_poly.pdbx_strand_id
1 'polypeptide(L)'
;MAIFDLAKTTIYDFHYEYMDPIFDNDCTLLYTDKDSLIYEIRNRDYDIVLDNDILTKKPKGSSSVIKNKKINFEDYVQCFENYICKNVSQNLIKSDKHRVFSITQNKLALRPHDDKLYFIAISYETLPWGRYSIMDVDMLP
;
A
#
# COMPACT_ATOMS: atom_id res chain seq x y z
N MET A 1 26.52 -0.45 -7.26
CA MET A 1 25.17 -0.95 -6.94
C MET A 1 24.15 0.03 -7.49
N ALA A 2 23.13 -0.45 -8.17
CA ALA A 2 22.06 0.41 -8.68
C ALA A 2 21.07 0.72 -7.55
N ILE A 3 20.34 1.83 -7.68
CA ILE A 3 19.25 2.23 -6.75
C ILE A 3 18.23 1.10 -6.54
N PHE A 4 18.02 0.26 -7.56
CA PHE A 4 17.11 -0.88 -7.50
C PHE A 4 17.62 -2.02 -6.60
N ASP A 5 18.93 -2.24 -6.55
CA ASP A 5 19.51 -3.28 -5.69
C ASP A 5 19.41 -2.86 -4.22
N LEU A 6 19.65 -1.58 -3.92
CA LEU A 6 19.45 -1.01 -2.59
C LEU A 6 18.01 -1.12 -2.11
N ALA A 7 17.04 -0.83 -2.97
CA ALA A 7 15.62 -0.96 -2.64
C ALA A 7 15.23 -2.42 -2.30
N LYS A 8 15.76 -3.39 -3.05
CA LYS A 8 15.57 -4.81 -2.74
C LYS A 8 16.18 -5.18 -1.39
N THR A 9 17.42 -4.77 -1.13
CA THR A 9 18.08 -5.04 0.16
C THR A 9 17.24 -4.51 1.31
N THR A 10 16.75 -3.26 1.24
CA THR A 10 15.91 -2.69 2.30
C THR A 10 14.60 -3.46 2.55
N ILE A 11 14.00 -4.04 1.49
CA ILE A 11 12.76 -4.83 1.61
C ILE A 11 13.06 -6.20 2.24
N TYR A 12 14.18 -6.82 1.88
CA TYR A 12 14.60 -8.09 2.47
C TYR A 12 15.04 -7.93 3.93
N ASP A 13 15.79 -6.87 4.24
CA ASP A 13 16.18 -6.54 5.62
C ASP A 13 14.93 -6.34 6.49
N PHE A 14 13.92 -5.64 5.97
CA PHE A 14 12.65 -5.50 6.68
C PHE A 14 11.95 -6.83 6.95
N HIS A 15 11.95 -7.76 5.98
CA HIS A 15 11.35 -9.07 6.20
C HIS A 15 12.12 -9.89 7.25
N TYR A 16 13.43 -10.04 7.09
CA TYR A 16 14.23 -10.96 7.90
C TYR A 16 14.64 -10.40 9.26
N GLU A 17 14.85 -9.09 9.37
CA GLU A 17 15.29 -8.48 10.63
C GLU A 17 14.12 -8.03 11.50
N TYR A 18 12.94 -7.76 10.91
CA TYR A 18 11.78 -7.26 11.65
C TYR A 18 10.60 -8.23 11.61
N MET A 19 10.07 -8.56 10.43
CA MET A 19 8.84 -9.36 10.36
C MET A 19 9.05 -10.80 10.87
N ASP A 20 10.12 -11.46 10.45
CA ASP A 20 10.41 -12.87 10.79
C ASP A 20 10.66 -13.06 12.30
N PRO A 21 11.48 -12.25 12.99
CA PRO A 21 11.73 -12.43 14.42
C PRO A 21 10.54 -12.00 15.30
N ILE A 22 9.76 -11.01 14.84
CA ILE A 22 8.60 -10.52 15.60
C ILE A 22 7.46 -11.53 15.52
N PHE A 23 7.16 -12.04 14.33
CA PHE A 23 5.97 -12.87 14.09
C PHE A 23 6.27 -14.37 14.01
N ASP A 24 7.51 -14.77 13.81
CA ASP A 24 7.95 -16.16 13.73
C ASP A 24 6.99 -16.98 12.84
N ASN A 25 6.55 -18.17 13.30
CA ASN A 25 5.65 -19.03 12.56
C ASN A 25 4.22 -18.49 12.39
N ASP A 26 3.87 -17.36 13.00
CA ASP A 26 2.55 -16.73 12.88
C ASP A 26 2.43 -15.79 11.67
N CYS A 27 3.50 -15.57 10.89
CA CYS A 27 3.49 -14.71 9.71
C CYS A 27 4.04 -15.45 8.48
N THR A 28 3.27 -15.44 7.40
CA THR A 28 3.66 -16.01 6.10
C THR A 28 3.73 -14.89 5.08
N LEU A 29 4.87 -14.71 4.41
CA LEU A 29 4.98 -13.78 3.27
C LEU A 29 4.27 -14.36 2.05
N LEU A 30 3.19 -13.72 1.60
CA LEU A 30 2.38 -14.17 0.47
C LEU A 30 2.84 -13.56 -0.86
N TYR A 31 3.25 -12.29 -0.83
CA TYR A 31 3.64 -11.55 -2.04
C TYR A 31 4.61 -10.41 -1.75
N THR A 32 5.51 -10.15 -2.70
CA THR A 32 6.47 -9.04 -2.69
C THR A 32 6.43 -8.30 -4.03
N ASP A 33 6.32 -6.97 -3.99
CA ASP A 33 6.53 -6.07 -5.14
C ASP A 33 7.65 -5.05 -4.83
N LYS A 34 7.90 -4.11 -5.74
CA LYS A 34 8.97 -3.11 -5.70
C LYS A 34 9.04 -2.29 -4.41
N ASP A 35 7.93 -2.08 -3.71
CA ASP A 35 7.86 -1.28 -2.48
C ASP A 35 6.81 -1.82 -1.49
N SER A 36 6.24 -2.99 -1.76
CA SER A 36 5.07 -3.51 -1.06
C SER A 36 5.24 -4.99 -0.69
N LEU A 37 4.86 -5.34 0.54
CA LEU A 37 4.89 -6.70 1.08
C LEU A 37 3.50 -7.08 1.58
N ILE A 38 3.03 -8.28 1.26
CA ILE A 38 1.75 -8.82 1.72
C ILE A 38 2.01 -10.03 2.59
N TYR A 39 1.51 -9.99 3.82
CA TYR A 39 1.66 -11.05 4.80
C TYR A 39 0.31 -11.62 5.21
N GLU A 40 0.26 -12.94 5.40
CA GLU A 40 -0.79 -13.62 6.14
C GLU A 40 -0.35 -13.77 7.59
N ILE A 41 -1.14 -13.23 8.52
CA ILE A 41 -0.87 -13.32 9.95
C ILE A 41 -1.93 -14.22 10.59
N ARG A 42 -1.50 -15.37 11.11
CA ARG A 42 -2.39 -16.45 11.56
C ARG A 42 -2.97 -16.22 12.96
N ASN A 43 -2.39 -15.31 13.74
CA ASN A 43 -2.75 -15.10 15.15
C ASN A 43 -3.28 -13.67 15.39
N ARG A 44 -4.52 -13.53 15.89
CA ARG A 44 -5.27 -12.24 15.98
C ARG A 44 -5.30 -11.60 17.38
N ASP A 45 -4.51 -12.11 18.32
CA ASP A 45 -4.54 -11.69 19.73
C ASP A 45 -3.64 -10.47 20.03
N TYR A 46 -2.96 -9.95 19.01
CA TYR A 46 -2.14 -8.76 19.12
C TYR A 46 -2.49 -7.70 18.07
N ASP A 47 -2.39 -6.43 18.47
CA ASP A 47 -2.37 -5.29 17.57
C ASP A 47 -0.92 -5.04 17.12
N ILE A 48 -0.73 -4.75 15.84
CA ILE A 48 0.58 -4.41 15.27
C ILE A 48 0.75 -2.90 15.36
N VAL A 49 1.74 -2.47 16.13
CA VAL A 49 1.98 -1.04 16.37
C VAL A 49 3.35 -0.67 15.84
N LEU A 50 3.39 0.38 15.02
CA LEU A 50 4.62 1.02 14.57
C LEU A 50 4.96 2.17 15.53
N ASP A 51 5.90 1.96 16.44
CA ASP A 51 6.34 2.95 17.43
C ASP A 51 7.81 3.30 17.19
N ASN A 52 8.12 4.58 17.00
CA ASN A 52 9.46 5.06 16.62
C ASN A 52 10.11 4.23 15.48
N ASP A 53 9.34 3.94 14.43
CA ASP A 53 9.73 3.11 13.28
C ASP A 53 10.09 1.64 13.59
N ILE A 54 9.78 1.19 14.81
CA ILE A 54 9.92 -0.21 15.23
C ILE A 54 8.54 -0.86 15.26
N LEU A 55 8.41 -1.98 14.56
CA LEU A 55 7.21 -2.82 14.65
C LEU A 55 7.21 -3.56 15.99
N THR A 56 6.09 -3.52 16.71
CA THR A 56 5.93 -4.24 17.98
C THR A 56 4.57 -4.91 18.06
N LYS A 57 4.53 -6.09 18.69
CA LYS A 57 3.30 -6.78 19.08
C LYS A 57 2.79 -6.17 20.37
N LYS A 58 1.56 -5.66 20.39
CA LYS A 58 0.89 -5.26 21.63
C LYS A 58 -0.35 -6.12 21.88
N PRO A 59 -0.66 -6.46 23.14
CA PRO A 59 -1.89 -7.18 23.45
C PRO A 59 -3.10 -6.34 23.01
N LYS A 60 -4.06 -7.03 22.40
CA LYS A 60 -5.28 -6.43 21.88
C LYS A 60 -6.01 -5.66 22.99
N GLY A 61 -6.36 -4.41 22.72
CA GLY A 61 -7.01 -3.53 23.71
C GLY A 61 -6.06 -2.65 24.54
N SER A 62 -4.75 -2.73 24.28
CA SER A 62 -3.85 -1.65 24.67
C SER A 62 -4.05 -0.46 23.71
N SER A 63 -4.51 0.67 24.24
CA SER A 63 -4.70 1.91 23.48
C SER A 63 -3.37 2.32 22.83
N SER A 64 -3.16 1.90 21.59
CA SER A 64 -2.09 2.39 20.76
C SER A 64 -2.67 3.58 20.00
N VAL A 65 -2.15 4.76 20.30
CA VAL A 65 -2.47 6.02 19.63
C VAL A 65 -2.43 5.76 18.12
N ILE A 66 -3.62 5.64 17.52
CA ILE A 66 -3.78 5.48 16.09
C ILE A 66 -3.29 6.79 15.49
N LYS A 67 -2.07 6.78 14.94
CA LYS A 67 -1.51 7.86 14.15
C LYS A 67 -2.60 8.27 13.16
N ASN A 68 -2.94 9.57 13.11
CA ASN A 68 -3.92 10.16 12.21
C ASN A 68 -3.59 9.82 10.74
N LYS A 69 -3.91 8.61 10.30
CA LYS A 69 -3.78 8.17 8.92
C LYS A 69 -4.84 8.92 8.14
N LYS A 70 -4.41 9.67 7.13
CA LYS A 70 -5.31 10.45 6.26
C LYS A 70 -6.23 9.55 5.41
N ILE A 71 -5.93 8.26 5.33
CA ILE A 71 -6.71 7.23 4.63
C ILE A 71 -6.84 6.02 5.57
N ASN A 72 -8.06 5.58 5.79
CA ASN A 72 -8.42 4.46 6.64
C ASN A 72 -8.95 3.29 5.79
N PHE A 73 -9.03 2.09 6.36
CA PHE A 73 -9.52 0.90 5.65
C PHE A 73 -10.95 1.09 5.12
N GLU A 74 -11.81 1.72 5.90
CA GLU A 74 -13.19 2.03 5.51
C GLU A 74 -13.28 2.84 4.22
N ASP A 75 -12.32 3.74 3.98
CA ASP A 75 -12.29 4.53 2.76
C ASP A 75 -12.01 3.67 1.51
N TYR A 76 -11.30 2.56 1.66
CA TYR A 76 -11.06 1.60 0.59
C TYR A 76 -12.32 0.80 0.27
N VAL A 77 -13.01 0.29 1.31
CA VAL A 77 -14.27 -0.43 1.15
C VAL A 77 -15.31 0.45 0.45
N GLN A 78 -15.44 1.70 0.88
CA GLN A 78 -16.34 2.66 0.25
C GLN A 78 -15.92 3.03 -1.18
N CYS A 79 -14.61 3.12 -1.45
CA CYS A 79 -14.11 3.35 -2.79
C CYS A 79 -14.40 2.19 -3.74
N PHE A 80 -14.35 0.95 -3.24
CA PHE A 80 -14.56 -0.26 -4.03
C PHE A 80 -16.05 -0.56 -4.24
N GLU A 81 -16.85 -0.57 -3.17
CA GLU A 81 -18.25 -0.95 -3.24
C GLU A 81 -19.14 0.17 -3.80
N ASN A 82 -18.88 1.41 -3.37
CA ASN A 82 -19.72 2.56 -3.70
C ASN A 82 -19.10 3.47 -4.77
N TYR A 83 -17.95 3.07 -5.34
CA TYR A 83 -17.24 3.82 -6.37
C TYR A 83 -16.92 5.28 -5.96
N ILE A 84 -16.61 5.50 -4.68
CA ILE A 84 -16.31 6.83 -4.13
C ILE A 84 -14.82 7.14 -4.22
N CYS A 85 -14.45 8.26 -4.86
CA CYS A 85 -13.07 8.74 -4.86
C CYS A 85 -12.73 9.47 -3.55
N LYS A 86 -11.54 9.24 -3.01
CA LYS A 86 -11.02 9.98 -1.85
C LYS A 86 -9.94 10.96 -2.27
N ASN A 87 -10.09 12.22 -1.86
CA ASN A 87 -9.04 13.24 -1.98
C ASN A 87 -8.38 13.49 -0.62
N VAL A 88 -7.07 13.73 -0.62
CA VAL A 88 -6.25 13.96 0.57
C VAL A 88 -5.41 15.20 0.38
N SER A 89 -5.42 16.09 1.37
CA SER A 89 -4.55 17.26 1.41
C SER A 89 -3.13 16.88 1.85
N GLN A 90 -2.14 17.43 1.16
CA GLN A 90 -0.73 17.29 1.49
C GLN A 90 -0.05 18.65 1.41
N ASN A 91 0.90 18.89 2.31
CA ASN A 91 1.75 20.08 2.27
C ASN A 91 3.01 19.74 1.50
N LEU A 92 3.37 20.59 0.55
CA LEU A 92 4.56 20.46 -0.29
C LEU A 92 5.39 21.74 -0.17
N ILE A 93 6.70 21.59 -0.23
CA ILE A 93 7.61 22.70 -0.47
C ILE A 93 7.80 22.83 -1.97
N LYS A 94 7.44 23.97 -2.55
CA LYS A 94 7.61 24.25 -3.98
C LYS A 94 8.54 25.45 -4.17
N SER A 95 9.49 25.32 -5.09
CA SER A 95 10.33 26.41 -5.54
C SER A 95 9.82 26.93 -6.88
N ASP A 96 9.61 28.23 -7.01
CA ASP A 96 9.35 28.92 -8.28
C ASP A 96 10.10 30.26 -8.32
N LYS A 97 10.73 30.58 -9.46
CA LYS A 97 11.56 31.79 -9.65
C LYS A 97 12.52 32.08 -8.48
N HIS A 98 13.24 31.05 -8.01
CA HIS A 98 14.18 31.12 -6.88
C HIS A 98 13.55 31.52 -5.53
N ARG A 99 12.22 31.40 -5.38
CA ARG A 99 11.52 31.57 -4.10
C ARG A 99 10.89 30.26 -3.67
N VAL A 100 11.08 29.91 -2.41
CA VAL A 100 10.56 28.70 -1.79
C VAL A 100 9.28 29.02 -1.03
N PHE A 101 8.22 28.25 -1.28
CA PHE A 101 6.91 28.40 -0.65
C PHE A 101 6.43 27.07 -0.09
N SER A 102 5.73 27.13 1.05
CA SER A 102 4.93 26.01 1.55
C SER A 102 3.54 26.10 0.94
N ILE A 103 3.13 25.09 0.19
CA ILE A 103 1.84 25.03 -0.52
C ILE A 103 1.08 23.79 -0.04
N THR A 104 -0.21 23.95 0.27
CA THR A 104 -1.12 22.82 0.49
C THR A 104 -1.80 22.45 -0.83
N GLN A 105 -1.64 21.20 -1.25
CA GLN A 105 -2.27 20.65 -2.44
C GLN A 105 -3.26 19.57 -2.05
N ASN A 106 -4.45 19.59 -2.65
CA ASN A 106 -5.40 18.48 -2.55
C ASN A 106 -5.14 17.49 -3.70
N LYS A 107 -4.91 16.22 -3.38
CA LYS A 107 -4.60 15.18 -4.36
C LYS A 107 -5.61 14.05 -4.24
N LEU A 108 -6.05 13.53 -5.37
CA LEU A 108 -6.83 12.30 -5.39
C LEU A 108 -5.95 11.13 -4.92
N ALA A 109 -6.39 10.50 -3.83
CA ALA A 109 -5.68 9.45 -3.13
C ALA A 109 -6.27 8.06 -3.38
N LEU A 110 -7.60 7.95 -3.48
CA LEU A 110 -8.29 6.72 -3.86
C LEU A 110 -9.19 6.96 -5.05
N ARG A 111 -9.18 6.02 -5.98
CA ARG A 111 -9.95 6.02 -7.22
C ARG A 111 -10.51 4.60 -7.40
N PRO A 112 -11.80 4.44 -7.73
CA PRO A 112 -12.42 3.11 -7.87
C PRO A 112 -11.84 2.29 -9.03
N HIS A 113 -11.46 2.98 -10.10
CA HIS A 113 -10.83 2.39 -11.27
C HIS A 113 -9.38 2.84 -11.29
N ASP A 114 -8.45 1.88 -11.30
CA ASP A 114 -7.04 2.16 -11.51
C ASP A 114 -6.76 2.13 -13.02
N ASP A 115 -6.35 3.28 -13.56
CA ASP A 115 -6.01 3.45 -14.98
C ASP A 115 -4.84 2.55 -15.44
N LYS A 116 -4.20 1.81 -14.51
CA LYS A 116 -3.10 0.87 -14.76
C LYS A 116 -3.51 -0.61 -14.75
N LEU A 117 -4.76 -0.94 -14.39
CA LEU A 117 -5.25 -2.31 -14.28
C LEU A 117 -6.49 -2.52 -15.16
N TYR A 118 -6.45 -3.54 -16.03
CA TYR A 118 -7.58 -3.98 -16.85
C TYR A 118 -8.38 -5.04 -16.08
N PHE A 119 -9.69 -4.83 -15.92
CA PHE A 119 -10.58 -5.79 -15.29
C PHE A 119 -11.08 -6.79 -16.33
N ILE A 120 -10.83 -8.08 -16.10
CA ILE A 120 -11.41 -9.13 -16.93
C ILE A 120 -12.85 -9.36 -16.45
N ALA A 121 -13.84 -9.09 -17.30
CA ALA A 121 -15.27 -9.10 -16.94
C ALA A 121 -15.81 -10.45 -16.40
N ILE A 122 -15.02 -11.53 -16.47
CA ILE A 122 -15.41 -12.89 -16.13
C ILE A 122 -14.69 -13.38 -14.84
N SER A 123 -13.72 -12.64 -14.29
CA SER A 123 -12.96 -13.05 -13.10
C SER A 123 -12.60 -11.88 -12.18
N TYR A 124 -12.14 -12.20 -10.97
CA TYR A 124 -11.54 -11.22 -10.04
C TYR A 124 -10.07 -10.92 -10.35
N GLU A 125 -9.58 -11.32 -11.53
CA GLU A 125 -8.20 -11.13 -11.95
C GLU A 125 -8.02 -9.75 -12.59
N THR A 126 -7.00 -9.03 -12.14
CA THR A 126 -6.59 -7.76 -12.74
C THR A 126 -5.31 -7.97 -13.53
N LEU A 127 -5.27 -7.47 -14.77
CA LEU A 127 -4.06 -7.49 -15.59
C LEU A 127 -3.44 -6.09 -15.65
N PRO A 128 -2.11 -5.96 -15.51
CA PRO A 128 -1.45 -4.68 -15.71
C PRO A 128 -1.56 -4.22 -17.17
N TRP A 129 -1.82 -2.93 -17.36
CA TRP A 129 -1.92 -2.29 -18.67
C TRP A 129 -0.66 -2.54 -19.51
N GLY A 130 -0.84 -2.97 -20.77
CA GLY A 130 0.26 -3.32 -21.68
C GLY A 130 0.66 -4.80 -21.69
N ARG A 131 -0.03 -5.67 -20.94
CA ARG A 131 0.11 -7.12 -21.09
C ARG A 131 -0.52 -7.59 -22.41
N TYR A 132 0.23 -8.37 -23.19
CA TYR A 132 -0.16 -8.85 -24.52
C TYR A 132 -1.54 -9.54 -24.56
N SER A 133 -1.94 -10.21 -23.47
CA SER A 133 -3.24 -10.89 -23.31
C SER A 133 -4.46 -9.95 -23.30
N ILE A 134 -4.27 -8.63 -23.14
CA ILE A 134 -5.37 -7.65 -23.20
C ILE A 134 -5.86 -7.49 -24.65
N MET A 135 -4.96 -7.62 -25.63
CA MET A 135 -5.30 -7.46 -27.06
C MET A 135 -6.16 -8.61 -27.61
N ASP A 136 -6.15 -9.77 -26.94
CA ASP A 136 -6.97 -10.93 -27.33
C ASP A 136 -8.42 -10.83 -26.82
N VAL A 137 -8.68 -10.02 -25.79
CA VAL A 137 -10.02 -9.85 -25.20
C VAL A 137 -10.87 -8.85 -25.99
N ASP A 138 -10.24 -7.82 -26.57
CA ASP A 138 -10.89 -6.83 -27.43
C ASP A 138 -11.14 -7.35 -28.88
N MET A 139 -10.75 -8.60 -29.18
CA MET A 139 -10.85 -9.26 -30.50
C MET A 139 -11.90 -10.38 -30.56
N LEU A 140 -12.75 -10.54 -29.53
CA LEU A 140 -13.91 -11.43 -29.62
C LEU A 140 -15.09 -10.68 -30.24
N PRO A 141 -15.71 -11.19 -31.32
CA PRO A 141 -16.80 -10.52 -32.04
C PRO A 141 -18.08 -10.36 -31.23
#